data_AF-A0A8S9TNV3-F1
#
_entry.id   AF-A0A8S9TNV3-F1
#
_cell.length_a   1.000
_cell.length_b   1.000
_cell.length_c   1.000
_cell.angle_alpha   90.00
_cell.angle_beta   90.00
_cell.angle_gamma   90.00
#
_symmetry.space_group_name_H-M   'P 1'
#
loop_
_entity.id
_entity.type
_entity.pdbx_description
1 polymer ?
#
loop_
_entity_poly.entity_id
_entity_poly.type
_entity_poly.pdbx_seq_one_letter_code
_entity_poly.pdbx_strand_id
1 'polypeptide(L)'
;MVFSGAVFQVSKAPAASVAIQVAAKKAVNDAAKKTSSIREFAAELQSRLEPSLGSGWHVLVGGDFAVDLRYRKGACVLLFSKTSKIKVLVYRTTPSTTPPPKHEHEALTTDTETLNIKRKIVVFETDMEDDMKEAVSDKTKQLCNFYDGVEDNETKIAQALKHSLTFAYGPTWQVVVSSSRELCCLPIADEGTHADFTVAKLRVVVYRHSGTSLDRQLDSAQFGKRVAFVLASICLLLYAFLALNSPEVIERCKGSAVGTGDNIPVDGVLLPEGCTAEDVKRANDHAWWKTAAILGMSAFTMLASVIRMYSKSLGPKVKRA
;
A
#
# COMPACT_ATOMS: atom_id res chain seq x y z
N MET A 1 14.13 -21.16 14.20
CA MET A 1 14.48 -20.37 12.99
C MET A 1 15.12 -19.08 13.47
N VAL A 2 16.37 -18.78 13.11
CA VAL A 2 17.05 -17.54 13.54
C VAL A 2 17.00 -16.53 12.39
N PHE A 3 16.28 -15.42 12.59
CA PHE A 3 16.17 -14.32 11.61
C PHE A 3 17.34 -13.33 11.72
N SER A 4 18.03 -13.33 12.86
CA SER A 4 19.16 -12.44 13.13
C SER A 4 20.30 -12.71 12.14
N GLY A 5 20.62 -11.71 11.32
CA GLY A 5 21.68 -11.78 10.29
C GLY A 5 21.20 -12.20 8.89
N ALA A 6 19.92 -12.49 8.69
CA ALA A 6 19.39 -12.83 7.37
C ALA A 6 19.39 -11.61 6.43
N VAL A 7 20.14 -11.68 5.33
CA VAL A 7 20.13 -10.66 4.28
C VAL A 7 19.04 -11.01 3.27
N PHE A 8 18.02 -10.16 3.18
CA PHE A 8 16.93 -10.34 2.22
C PHE A 8 17.22 -9.60 0.90
N GLN A 9 16.95 -10.28 -0.20
CA GLN A 9 17.04 -9.78 -1.56
C GLN A 9 15.64 -9.66 -2.15
N VAL A 10 15.43 -8.64 -2.98
CA VAL A 10 14.16 -8.44 -3.69
C VAL A 10 14.17 -9.33 -4.93
N SER A 11 13.09 -10.08 -5.14
CA SER A 11 12.87 -10.84 -6.37
C SER A 11 12.63 -9.91 -7.55
N LYS A 12 12.99 -10.36 -8.76
CA LYS A 12 12.70 -9.62 -10.01
C LYS A 12 11.20 -9.57 -10.32
N ALA A 13 10.46 -10.58 -9.87
CA ALA A 13 9.02 -10.68 -10.03
C ALA A 13 8.36 -11.05 -8.68
N PRO A 14 7.20 -10.48 -8.34
CA PRO A 14 6.43 -9.51 -9.13
C PRO A 14 7.05 -8.10 -9.16
N ALA A 15 6.77 -7.34 -10.21
CA ALA A 15 7.34 -6.00 -10.40
C ALA A 15 6.61 -4.94 -9.55
N ALA A 16 7.36 -4.28 -8.67
CA ALA A 16 6.93 -3.08 -7.93
C ALA A 16 7.84 -1.89 -8.25
N SER A 17 7.43 -0.67 -7.89
CA SER A 17 8.31 0.50 -8.04
C SER A 17 9.56 0.37 -7.17
N VAL A 18 10.69 0.93 -7.62
CA VAL A 18 11.97 0.90 -6.88
C VAL A 18 11.80 1.44 -5.45
N ALA A 19 10.99 2.50 -5.28
CA ALA A 19 10.70 3.07 -3.97
C ALA A 19 10.03 2.06 -3.01
N ILE A 20 9.04 1.29 -3.49
CA ILE A 20 8.36 0.27 -2.69
C ILE A 20 9.31 -0.89 -2.39
N GLN A 21 10.10 -1.33 -3.38
CA GLN A 21 11.08 -2.40 -3.18
C GLN A 21 12.12 -2.03 -2.10
N VAL A 22 12.66 -0.81 -2.15
CA VAL A 22 13.65 -0.31 -1.18
C VAL A 22 13.03 -0.20 0.22
N ALA A 23 11.82 0.34 0.33
CA ALA A 23 11.11 0.46 1.60
C ALA A 23 10.79 -0.90 2.22
N ALA A 24 10.26 -1.84 1.42
CA ALA A 24 9.95 -3.21 1.87
C ALA A 24 11.24 -3.94 2.28
N LYS A 25 12.31 -3.85 1.50
CA LYS A 25 13.62 -4.43 1.85
C LYS A 25 14.14 -3.88 3.16
N LYS A 26 14.05 -2.57 3.39
CA LYS A 26 14.46 -1.95 4.65
C LYS A 26 13.62 -2.48 5.81
N ALA A 27 12.29 -2.47 5.69
CA ALA A 27 11.38 -2.95 6.74
C ALA A 27 11.64 -4.42 7.11
N VAL A 28 11.81 -5.29 6.11
CA VAL A 28 12.10 -6.72 6.28
C VAL A 28 13.42 -6.94 7.01
N ASN A 29 14.51 -6.30 6.57
CA ASN A 29 15.81 -6.47 7.21
C ASN A 29 15.83 -5.87 8.63
N ASP A 30 15.08 -4.79 8.89
CA ASP A 30 15.01 -4.19 10.23
C ASP A 30 14.11 -4.97 11.19
N ALA A 31 13.07 -5.65 10.69
CA ALA A 31 12.27 -6.59 11.47
C ALA A 31 13.10 -7.84 11.83
N ALA A 32 13.83 -8.40 10.87
CA ALA A 32 14.62 -9.63 11.05
C ALA A 32 15.70 -9.52 12.14
N LYS A 33 16.23 -8.30 12.37
CA LYS A 33 17.20 -8.02 13.45
C LYS A 33 16.61 -8.11 14.86
N LYS A 34 15.29 -7.93 15.01
CA LYS A 34 14.64 -7.77 16.32
C LYS A 34 13.82 -8.98 16.77
N THR A 35 13.56 -9.93 15.88
CA THR A 35 12.56 -10.98 16.10
C THR A 35 13.17 -12.36 16.11
N SER A 36 12.62 -13.24 16.94
CA SER A 36 13.13 -14.60 17.15
C SER A 36 12.21 -15.68 16.57
N SER A 37 10.92 -15.38 16.40
CA SER A 37 9.92 -16.27 15.82
C SER A 37 9.30 -15.72 14.54
N ILE A 38 8.74 -16.61 13.70
CA ILE A 38 8.11 -16.23 12.41
C ILE A 38 6.88 -15.33 12.61
N ARG A 39 6.13 -15.54 13.70
CA ARG A 39 4.94 -14.76 14.04
C ARG A 39 5.32 -13.37 14.55
N GLU A 40 6.33 -13.27 15.43
CA GLU A 40 6.90 -11.98 15.83
C GLU A 40 7.42 -11.21 14.63
N PHE A 41 8.15 -11.89 13.74
CA PHE A 41 8.69 -11.30 12.53
C PHE A 41 7.60 -10.75 11.62
N ALA A 42 6.53 -11.50 11.37
CA ALA A 42 5.40 -11.04 10.58
C ALA A 42 4.70 -9.83 11.22
N ALA A 43 4.47 -9.85 12.53
CA ALA A 43 3.82 -8.76 13.25
C ALA A 43 4.67 -7.47 13.28
N GLU A 44 5.97 -7.60 13.55
CA GLU A 44 6.92 -6.47 13.52
C GLU A 44 7.10 -5.92 12.10
N LEU A 45 7.04 -6.78 11.08
CA LEU A 45 7.06 -6.33 9.69
C LEU A 45 5.78 -5.54 9.36
N GLN A 46 4.61 -6.03 9.74
CA GLN A 46 3.34 -5.34 9.52
C GLN A 46 3.34 -3.95 10.19
N SER A 47 3.80 -3.86 11.45
CA SER A 47 3.88 -2.59 12.19
C SER A 47 4.81 -1.55 11.55
N ARG A 48 5.83 -1.99 10.79
CA ARG A 48 6.78 -1.12 10.07
C ARG A 48 6.34 -0.72 8.67
N LEU A 49 5.52 -1.55 8.02
CA LEU A 49 4.99 -1.24 6.70
C LEU A 49 3.94 -0.13 6.76
N GLU A 50 3.08 -0.14 7.78
CA GLU A 50 2.00 0.87 7.90
C GLU A 50 2.50 2.33 7.85
N PRO A 51 3.53 2.74 8.63
CA PRO A 51 3.98 4.13 8.64
C PRO A 51 4.73 4.54 7.37
N SER A 52 5.36 3.57 6.68
CA SER A 52 6.23 3.84 5.53
C SER A 52 5.50 3.77 4.20
N LEU A 53 4.58 2.82 4.07
CA LEU A 53 3.87 2.51 2.83
C LEU A 53 2.35 2.73 2.92
N GLY A 54 1.81 3.06 4.10
CA GLY A 54 0.37 3.20 4.36
C GLY A 54 -0.29 1.91 4.84
N SER A 55 -1.59 1.90 5.12
CA SER A 55 -2.35 0.74 5.62
C SER A 55 -2.59 -0.34 4.55
N GLY A 56 -3.25 -1.45 4.91
CA GLY A 56 -3.76 -2.40 3.91
C GLY A 56 -2.73 -3.36 3.30
N TRP A 57 -1.51 -3.42 3.86
CA TRP A 57 -0.49 -4.38 3.45
C TRP A 57 -0.66 -5.71 4.16
N HIS A 58 -0.74 -6.76 3.36
CA HIS A 58 -0.74 -8.16 3.78
C HIS A 58 0.70 -8.63 3.87
N VAL A 59 0.99 -9.44 4.89
CA VAL A 59 2.30 -10.02 5.13
C VAL A 59 2.17 -11.54 5.15
N LEU A 60 2.98 -12.19 4.31
CA LEU A 60 3.12 -13.64 4.27
C LEU A 60 4.60 -14.01 4.39
N VAL A 61 4.91 -14.86 5.36
CA VAL A 61 6.27 -15.33 5.63
C VAL A 61 6.27 -16.85 5.65
N GLY A 62 7.23 -17.48 5.01
CA GLY A 62 7.41 -18.93 5.06
C GLY A 62 8.65 -19.39 4.30
N GLY A 63 8.93 -20.69 4.34
CA GLY A 63 10.03 -21.27 3.57
C GLY A 63 9.75 -21.26 2.06
N ASP A 64 8.80 -22.09 1.66
CA ASP A 64 8.23 -22.08 0.31
C ASP A 64 6.71 -22.15 0.39
N PHE A 65 6.04 -21.54 -0.57
CA PHE A 65 4.59 -21.48 -0.65
C PHE A 65 4.14 -21.09 -2.07
N ALA A 66 3.02 -21.67 -2.49
CA ALA A 66 2.26 -21.27 -3.66
C ALA A 66 1.12 -20.33 -3.25
N VAL A 67 0.81 -19.35 -4.08
CA VAL A 67 -0.24 -18.38 -3.81
C VAL A 67 -1.06 -18.12 -5.06
N ASP A 68 -2.37 -18.02 -4.89
CA ASP A 68 -3.25 -17.43 -5.89
C ASP A 68 -3.91 -16.17 -5.31
N LEU A 69 -3.25 -15.03 -5.56
CA LEU A 69 -3.63 -13.74 -4.97
C LEU A 69 -4.07 -12.74 -6.03
N ARG A 70 -5.14 -12.01 -5.73
CA ARG A 70 -5.49 -10.79 -6.45
C ARG A 70 -4.90 -9.59 -5.72
N TYR A 71 -3.85 -9.01 -6.30
CA TYR A 71 -3.17 -7.85 -5.74
C TYR A 71 -3.19 -6.64 -6.69
N ARG A 72 -3.02 -5.45 -6.13
CA ARG A 72 -2.92 -4.20 -6.88
C ARG A 72 -1.59 -4.15 -7.63
N LYS A 73 -1.65 -3.91 -8.95
CA LYS A 73 -0.47 -3.77 -9.81
C LYS A 73 0.54 -2.78 -9.21
N GLY A 74 1.80 -3.21 -9.08
CA GLY A 74 2.88 -2.41 -8.50
C GLY A 74 2.93 -2.35 -6.98
N ALA A 75 2.00 -3.01 -6.27
CA ALA A 75 1.94 -3.10 -4.81
C ALA A 75 2.06 -4.56 -4.32
N CYS A 76 3.04 -5.28 -4.88
CA CYS A 76 3.40 -6.63 -4.45
C CYS A 76 4.91 -6.80 -4.58
N VAL A 77 5.56 -7.23 -3.50
CA VAL A 77 7.01 -7.42 -3.43
C VAL A 77 7.28 -8.77 -2.80
N LEU A 78 8.06 -9.60 -3.50
CA LEU A 78 8.60 -10.84 -2.97
C LEU A 78 10.06 -10.59 -2.57
N LEU A 79 10.39 -10.89 -1.32
CA LEU A 79 11.76 -10.91 -0.82
C LEU A 79 12.14 -12.32 -0.40
N PHE A 80 13.40 -12.67 -0.54
CA PHE A 80 13.90 -13.98 -0.13
C PHE A 80 15.29 -13.84 0.50
N SER A 81 15.60 -14.74 1.42
CA SER A 81 16.94 -14.90 1.96
C SER A 81 17.42 -16.31 1.67
N LYS A 82 18.55 -16.42 0.94
CA LYS A 82 19.17 -17.72 0.66
C LYS A 82 19.73 -18.37 1.93
N THR A 83 20.22 -17.55 2.86
CA THR A 83 20.85 -18.02 4.10
C THR A 83 19.83 -18.65 5.05
N SER A 84 18.71 -17.97 5.30
CA SER A 84 17.66 -18.48 6.18
C SER A 84 16.64 -19.37 5.47
N LYS A 85 16.67 -19.44 4.13
CA LYS A 85 15.68 -20.15 3.28
C LYS A 85 14.25 -19.68 3.53
N ILE A 86 14.06 -18.37 3.71
CA ILE A 86 12.76 -17.74 3.98
C ILE A 86 12.38 -16.83 2.83
N LYS A 87 11.12 -16.88 2.43
CA LYS A 87 10.43 -15.97 1.54
C LYS A 87 9.46 -15.09 2.33
N VAL A 88 9.39 -13.83 1.93
CA VAL A 88 8.51 -12.81 2.50
C VAL A 88 7.76 -12.14 1.36
N LEU A 89 6.45 -12.30 1.32
CA LEU A 89 5.59 -11.67 0.35
C LEU A 89 4.81 -10.55 1.05
N VAL A 90 4.90 -9.35 0.48
CA VAL A 90 4.22 -8.15 0.97
C VAL A 90 3.37 -7.59 -0.15
N TYR A 91 2.06 -7.46 0.04
CA TYR A 91 1.15 -7.08 -1.03
C TYR A 91 -0.08 -6.32 -0.55
N ARG A 92 -0.75 -5.62 -1.46
CA ARG A 92 -2.09 -5.06 -1.24
C ARG A 92 -3.08 -5.71 -2.18
N THR A 93 -4.25 -6.09 -1.67
CA THR A 93 -5.33 -6.62 -2.51
C THR A 93 -6.01 -5.50 -3.31
N THR A 94 -6.87 -5.88 -4.25
CA THR A 94 -7.68 -4.94 -5.05
C THR A 94 -9.05 -5.55 -5.32
N PRO A 95 -10.12 -4.73 -5.50
CA PRO A 95 -11.45 -5.25 -5.76
C PRO A 95 -11.51 -6.10 -7.01
N SER A 96 -12.48 -7.02 -7.05
CA SER A 96 -12.76 -7.76 -8.28
C SER A 96 -13.71 -6.97 -9.17
N THR A 97 -13.28 -6.72 -10.42
CA THR A 97 -14.14 -6.20 -11.50
C THR A 97 -14.55 -7.30 -12.48
N THR A 98 -14.04 -8.53 -12.30
CA THR A 98 -14.33 -9.65 -13.19
C THR A 98 -15.55 -10.42 -12.69
N PRO A 99 -16.47 -10.82 -13.59
CA PRO A 99 -17.61 -11.64 -13.22
C PRO A 99 -17.16 -13.01 -12.69
N PRO A 100 -18.01 -13.71 -11.91
CA PRO A 100 -17.73 -15.05 -11.44
C PRO A 100 -17.46 -15.99 -12.63
N PRO A 101 -16.46 -16.89 -12.53
CA PRO A 101 -16.14 -17.80 -13.62
C PRO A 101 -17.29 -18.80 -13.80
N LYS A 102 -18.00 -18.75 -14.95
CA LYS A 102 -19.09 -19.69 -15.25
C LYS A 102 -18.61 -20.94 -16.02
N HIS A 103 -17.75 -20.77 -17.03
CA HIS A 103 -17.35 -21.86 -17.95
C HIS A 103 -16.23 -22.78 -17.44
N GLU A 104 -15.33 -22.29 -16.57
CA GLU A 104 -14.21 -23.09 -16.04
C GLU A 104 -14.62 -24.01 -14.87
N HIS A 105 -15.79 -23.76 -14.28
CA HIS A 105 -16.30 -24.53 -13.15
C HIS A 105 -16.64 -25.98 -13.54
N GLU A 106 -17.33 -26.16 -14.68
CA GLU A 106 -17.79 -27.48 -15.14
C GLU A 106 -16.63 -28.47 -15.40
N ALA A 107 -15.46 -27.97 -15.83
CA ALA A 107 -14.24 -28.76 -16.03
C ALA A 107 -13.51 -29.11 -14.72
N LEU A 108 -13.69 -28.32 -13.66
CA LEU A 108 -13.12 -28.56 -12.32
C LEU A 108 -14.08 -29.34 -11.40
N THR A 109 -15.35 -29.48 -11.79
CA THR A 109 -16.39 -30.23 -11.07
C THR A 109 -16.79 -31.53 -11.75
N THR A 110 -16.18 -31.91 -12.87
CA THR A 110 -16.50 -33.20 -13.50
C THR A 110 -16.20 -34.31 -12.49
N ASP A 111 -17.27 -34.98 -12.05
CA ASP A 111 -17.30 -35.93 -10.93
C ASP A 111 -16.15 -36.92 -11.00
N THR A 112 -15.06 -36.56 -10.33
CA THR A 112 -13.97 -37.50 -10.11
C THR A 112 -14.43 -38.34 -8.95
N GLU A 113 -14.51 -39.66 -9.18
CA GLU A 113 -14.79 -40.66 -8.15
C GLU A 113 -14.17 -40.22 -6.83
N THR A 114 -15.02 -40.08 -5.82
CA THR A 114 -14.66 -39.56 -4.50
C THR A 114 -13.66 -40.52 -3.87
N LEU A 115 -12.37 -40.35 -4.19
CA LEU A 115 -11.26 -40.96 -3.49
C LEU A 115 -11.25 -40.33 -2.10
N ASN A 116 -12.14 -40.83 -1.24
CA ASN A 116 -12.34 -40.39 0.13
C ASN A 116 -11.25 -40.99 1.02
N ILE A 117 -9.99 -40.71 0.67
CA ILE A 117 -8.88 -40.94 1.57
C ILE A 117 -9.09 -39.97 2.74
N LYS A 118 -9.35 -40.52 3.94
CA LYS A 118 -9.48 -39.73 5.17
C LYS A 118 -8.18 -38.98 5.45
N ARG A 119 -8.07 -37.73 5.02
CA ARG A 119 -6.99 -36.83 5.40
C ARG A 119 -7.35 -36.12 6.71
N LYS A 120 -6.44 -36.18 7.68
CA LYS A 120 -6.58 -35.44 8.96
C LYS A 120 -6.48 -33.94 8.68
N ILE A 121 -7.43 -33.19 9.22
CA ILE A 121 -7.39 -31.73 9.27
C ILE A 121 -7.00 -31.28 10.66
N VAL A 122 -6.12 -30.27 10.75
CA VAL A 122 -5.84 -29.54 11.99
C VAL A 122 -6.01 -28.06 11.71
N VAL A 123 -6.99 -27.45 12.37
CA VAL A 123 -7.28 -26.01 12.26
C VAL A 123 -6.42 -25.25 13.27
N PHE A 124 -5.73 -24.21 12.81
CA PHE A 124 -4.95 -23.32 13.67
C PHE A 124 -5.75 -22.09 14.08
N GLU A 125 -6.43 -21.48 13.11
CA GLU A 125 -7.21 -20.26 13.28
C GLU A 125 -8.34 -20.24 12.25
N THR A 126 -9.53 -19.85 12.66
CA THR A 126 -10.68 -19.70 11.76
C THR A 126 -11.69 -18.77 12.42
N ASP A 127 -12.25 -17.85 11.64
CA ASP A 127 -13.43 -17.07 12.03
C ASP A 127 -14.67 -17.45 11.19
N MET A 128 -14.51 -18.34 10.19
CA MET A 128 -15.60 -18.87 9.38
C MET A 128 -16.67 -19.58 10.22
N GLU A 129 -17.92 -19.42 9.80
CA GLU A 129 -19.04 -20.24 10.27
C GLU A 129 -18.83 -21.72 9.93
N ASP A 130 -19.41 -22.61 10.75
CA ASP A 130 -19.13 -24.05 10.67
C ASP A 130 -19.45 -24.66 9.29
N ASP A 131 -20.55 -24.26 8.66
CA ASP A 131 -20.95 -24.74 7.33
C ASP A 131 -19.92 -24.37 6.25
N MET A 132 -19.44 -23.12 6.25
CA MET A 132 -18.43 -22.65 5.31
C MET A 132 -17.08 -23.32 5.59
N LYS A 133 -16.71 -23.44 6.85
CA LYS A 133 -15.48 -24.10 7.29
C LYS A 133 -15.43 -25.56 6.86
N GLU A 134 -16.54 -26.29 7.00
CA GLU A 134 -16.65 -27.68 6.55
C GLU A 134 -16.54 -27.76 5.01
N ALA A 135 -17.29 -26.93 4.28
CA ALA A 135 -17.24 -26.89 2.82
C ALA A 135 -15.83 -26.58 2.27
N VAL A 136 -15.14 -25.58 2.84
CA VAL A 136 -13.76 -25.21 2.48
C VAL A 136 -12.80 -26.36 2.78
N SER A 137 -12.94 -26.96 3.96
CA SER A 137 -12.11 -28.08 4.42
C SER A 137 -12.25 -29.30 3.51
N ASP A 138 -13.49 -29.67 3.16
CA ASP A 138 -13.77 -30.83 2.34
C ASP A 138 -13.37 -30.62 0.88
N LYS A 139 -13.62 -29.43 0.33
CA LYS A 139 -13.12 -29.11 -1.01
C LYS A 139 -11.60 -29.16 -1.06
N THR A 140 -10.91 -28.67 -0.02
CA THR A 140 -9.46 -28.75 0.07
C THR A 140 -8.97 -30.21 0.13
N LYS A 141 -9.62 -31.09 0.90
CA LYS A 141 -9.31 -32.53 0.92
C LYS A 141 -9.43 -33.15 -0.47
N GLN A 142 -10.54 -32.88 -1.18
CA GLN A 142 -10.78 -33.40 -2.52
C GLN A 142 -9.68 -32.97 -3.49
N LEU A 143 -9.32 -31.68 -3.51
CA LEU A 143 -8.25 -31.15 -4.36
C LEU A 143 -6.89 -31.74 -4.00
N CYS A 144 -6.62 -31.94 -2.71
CA CYS A 144 -5.39 -32.58 -2.25
C CYS A 144 -5.28 -34.05 -2.69
N ASN A 145 -6.39 -34.78 -2.77
CA ASN A 145 -6.43 -36.15 -3.29
C ASN A 145 -6.30 -36.17 -4.81
N PHE A 146 -6.95 -35.24 -5.51
CA PHE A 146 -6.92 -35.14 -6.97
C PHE A 146 -5.54 -34.79 -7.52
N TYR A 147 -4.82 -33.88 -6.87
CA TYR A 147 -3.46 -33.46 -7.27
C TYR A 147 -2.35 -34.22 -6.52
N ASP A 148 -2.67 -35.37 -5.91
CA ASP A 148 -1.65 -36.17 -5.22
C ASP A 148 -0.63 -36.73 -6.23
N GLY A 149 0.66 -36.59 -5.92
CA GLY A 149 1.74 -37.01 -6.83
C GLY A 149 1.91 -36.16 -8.10
N VAL A 150 1.09 -35.12 -8.30
CA VAL A 150 1.20 -34.20 -9.43
C VAL A 150 2.28 -33.16 -9.16
N GLU A 151 3.11 -32.85 -10.17
CA GLU A 151 4.09 -31.76 -10.08
C GLU A 151 3.39 -30.40 -9.93
N ASP A 152 3.94 -29.56 -9.04
CA ASP A 152 3.39 -28.24 -8.68
C ASP A 152 1.95 -28.32 -8.14
N ASN A 153 1.70 -29.32 -7.29
CA ASN A 153 0.37 -29.53 -6.72
C ASN A 153 -0.08 -28.35 -5.84
N GLU A 154 0.83 -27.66 -5.15
CA GLU A 154 0.46 -26.52 -4.30
C GLU A 154 -0.17 -25.39 -5.13
N THR A 155 0.40 -25.08 -6.29
CA THR A 155 -0.13 -24.06 -7.20
C THR A 155 -1.47 -24.46 -7.77
N LYS A 156 -1.62 -25.71 -8.22
CA LYS A 156 -2.89 -26.24 -8.78
C LYS A 156 -4.00 -26.25 -7.73
N ILE A 157 -3.70 -26.65 -6.50
CA ILE A 157 -4.64 -26.63 -5.38
C ILE A 157 -5.04 -25.19 -5.05
N ALA A 158 -4.07 -24.26 -4.98
CA ALA A 158 -4.37 -22.85 -4.69
C ALA A 158 -5.33 -22.24 -5.73
N GLN A 159 -5.06 -22.47 -7.02
CA GLN A 159 -5.89 -21.99 -8.12
C GLN A 159 -7.28 -22.62 -8.12
N ALA A 160 -7.37 -23.94 -8.03
CA ALA A 160 -8.65 -24.65 -8.05
C ALA A 160 -9.52 -24.32 -6.83
N LEU A 161 -8.91 -24.17 -5.65
CA LEU A 161 -9.63 -23.80 -4.43
C LEU A 161 -10.17 -22.37 -4.54
N LYS A 162 -9.34 -21.41 -4.94
CA LYS A 162 -9.79 -20.02 -5.15
C LYS A 162 -10.91 -19.93 -6.17
N HIS A 163 -10.78 -20.66 -7.28
CA HIS A 163 -11.81 -20.73 -8.31
C HIS A 163 -13.13 -21.25 -7.71
N SER A 164 -13.10 -22.37 -6.98
CA SER A 164 -14.27 -22.96 -6.33
C SER A 164 -14.95 -22.00 -5.35
N LEU A 165 -14.17 -21.30 -4.52
CA LEU A 165 -14.71 -20.33 -3.55
C LEU A 165 -15.26 -19.08 -4.23
N THR A 166 -14.61 -18.63 -5.30
CA THR A 166 -15.07 -17.50 -6.12
C THR A 166 -16.43 -17.80 -6.76
N PHE A 167 -16.63 -19.03 -7.21
CA PHE A 167 -17.90 -19.49 -7.75
C PHE A 167 -18.99 -19.59 -6.69
N ALA A 168 -18.71 -20.24 -5.55
CA ALA A 168 -19.70 -20.52 -4.52
C ALA A 168 -20.08 -19.29 -3.68
N TYR A 169 -19.10 -18.45 -3.32
CA TYR A 169 -19.26 -17.40 -2.32
C TYR A 169 -18.94 -15.99 -2.85
N GLY A 170 -18.80 -15.85 -4.17
CA GLY A 170 -18.45 -14.59 -4.82
C GLY A 170 -16.95 -14.27 -4.77
N PRO A 171 -16.51 -13.16 -5.39
CA PRO A 171 -15.11 -12.95 -5.72
C PRO A 171 -14.24 -12.51 -4.54
N THR A 172 -12.94 -12.28 -4.82
CA THR A 172 -11.92 -11.70 -3.92
C THR A 172 -11.35 -12.62 -2.83
N TRP A 173 -11.51 -13.93 -3.04
CA TRP A 173 -10.77 -14.94 -2.29
C TRP A 173 -9.27 -14.91 -2.58
N GLN A 174 -8.50 -15.22 -1.56
CA GLN A 174 -7.06 -15.30 -1.56
C GLN A 174 -6.69 -16.65 -0.97
N VAL A 175 -5.85 -17.42 -1.67
CA VAL A 175 -5.46 -18.76 -1.25
C VAL A 175 -3.95 -18.88 -1.23
N VAL A 176 -3.42 -19.42 -0.13
CA VAL A 176 -2.01 -19.73 0.07
C VAL A 176 -1.90 -21.20 0.45
N VAL A 177 -1.01 -21.93 -0.22
CA VAL A 177 -0.74 -23.34 0.02
C VAL A 177 0.75 -23.53 0.22
N SER A 178 1.14 -24.26 1.25
CA SER A 178 2.54 -24.51 1.60
C SER A 178 2.72 -25.97 2.00
N SER A 179 3.74 -26.63 1.47
CA SER A 179 4.19 -27.94 1.95
C SER A 179 4.96 -27.87 3.27
N SER A 180 5.39 -26.66 3.68
CA SER A 180 5.97 -26.42 4.99
C SER A 180 4.90 -26.02 6.01
N ARG A 181 5.04 -26.53 7.23
CA ARG A 181 4.28 -26.04 8.39
C ARG A 181 4.73 -24.65 8.85
N GLU A 182 5.95 -24.25 8.50
CA GLU A 182 6.54 -22.95 8.81
C GLU A 182 6.01 -21.89 7.84
N LEU A 183 4.74 -21.51 8.05
CA LEU A 183 4.04 -20.45 7.36
C LEU A 183 3.46 -19.49 8.40
N CYS A 184 3.48 -18.20 8.13
CA CYS A 184 2.71 -17.22 8.89
C CYS A 184 2.13 -16.23 7.89
N CYS A 185 0.80 -16.21 7.80
CA CYS A 185 0.07 -15.18 7.10
C CYS A 185 -0.60 -14.31 8.16
N LEU A 186 -0.50 -12.99 8.03
CA LEU A 186 -1.30 -12.05 8.81
C LEU A 186 -2.25 -11.35 7.83
N PRO A 187 -3.33 -12.04 7.39
CA PRO A 187 -4.24 -11.48 6.41
C PRO A 187 -5.10 -10.39 7.05
N ILE A 188 -5.43 -9.38 6.25
CA ILE A 188 -6.59 -8.52 6.52
C ILE A 188 -7.75 -9.22 5.83
N ALA A 189 -8.72 -9.73 6.59
CA ALA A 189 -9.82 -10.52 6.05
C ALA A 189 -11.16 -9.89 6.40
N ASP A 190 -12.14 -10.07 5.51
CA ASP A 190 -13.53 -9.75 5.84
C ASP A 190 -13.98 -10.70 6.98
N GLU A 191 -14.77 -10.21 7.93
CA GLU A 191 -15.27 -11.02 9.05
C GLU A 191 -15.95 -12.31 8.57
N GLY A 192 -15.60 -13.43 9.20
CA GLY A 192 -16.20 -14.74 8.93
C GLY A 192 -15.69 -15.41 7.66
N THR A 193 -14.58 -14.96 7.09
CA THR A 193 -14.07 -15.47 5.80
C THR A 193 -12.64 -15.98 5.84
N HIS A 194 -12.00 -16.08 7.00
CA HIS A 194 -10.63 -16.53 7.18
C HIS A 194 -10.53 -17.92 7.81
N ALA A 195 -9.66 -18.76 7.25
CA ALA A 195 -9.25 -20.03 7.81
C ALA A 195 -7.78 -20.34 7.52
N ASP A 196 -7.06 -20.79 8.55
CA ASP A 196 -5.70 -21.33 8.52
C ASP A 196 -5.72 -22.74 9.11
N PHE A 197 -5.44 -23.73 8.28
CA PHE A 197 -5.48 -25.13 8.67
C PHE A 197 -4.45 -25.95 7.90
N THR A 198 -4.24 -27.18 8.35
CA THR A 198 -3.46 -28.17 7.61
C THR A 198 -4.33 -29.32 7.16
N VAL A 199 -4.08 -29.79 5.93
CA VAL A 199 -4.63 -31.03 5.39
C VAL A 199 -3.46 -31.98 5.13
N ALA A 200 -3.33 -33.01 5.96
CA ALA A 200 -2.18 -33.91 5.99
C ALA A 200 -0.83 -33.17 6.22
N LYS A 201 -0.08 -32.88 5.15
CA LYS A 201 1.22 -32.19 5.20
C LYS A 201 1.16 -30.76 4.65
N LEU A 202 0.10 -30.39 3.94
CA LEU A 202 -0.06 -29.06 3.36
C LEU A 202 -0.71 -28.13 4.38
N ARG A 203 -0.14 -26.94 4.57
CA ARG A 203 -0.78 -25.83 5.26
C ARG A 203 -1.49 -24.96 4.24
N VAL A 204 -2.73 -24.62 4.52
CA VAL A 204 -3.63 -23.88 3.65
C VAL A 204 -4.18 -22.70 4.43
N VAL A 205 -4.00 -21.51 3.87
CA VAL A 205 -4.61 -20.27 4.38
C VAL A 205 -5.55 -19.74 3.31
N VAL A 206 -6.80 -19.53 3.68
CA VAL A 206 -7.84 -19.00 2.82
C VAL A 206 -8.43 -17.79 3.51
N TYR A 207 -8.62 -16.70 2.77
CA TYR A 207 -9.35 -15.56 3.27
C TYR A 207 -10.00 -14.76 2.14
N ARG A 208 -11.06 -14.01 2.43
CA ARG A 208 -11.63 -13.05 1.50
C ARG A 208 -11.22 -11.63 1.88
N HIS A 209 -10.74 -10.87 0.90
CA HIS A 209 -10.50 -9.45 1.10
C HIS A 209 -10.48 -8.73 -0.25
N SER A 210 -11.40 -7.78 -0.41
CA SER A 210 -11.56 -7.01 -1.65
C SER A 210 -10.69 -5.76 -1.72
N GLY A 211 -9.92 -5.44 -0.68
CA GLY A 211 -9.26 -4.14 -0.59
C GLY A 211 -10.28 -3.06 -0.22
N THR A 212 -10.03 -2.33 0.86
CA THR A 212 -11.05 -1.45 1.42
C THR A 212 -11.17 -0.16 0.59
N SER A 213 -12.39 0.39 0.46
CA SER A 213 -12.59 1.76 -0.05
C SER A 213 -11.79 2.78 0.78
N LEU A 214 -11.58 2.45 2.05
CA LEU A 214 -10.79 3.19 3.01
C LEU A 214 -9.30 3.21 2.67
N ASP A 215 -8.71 2.11 2.15
CA ASP A 215 -7.32 2.10 1.66
C ASP A 215 -7.14 3.07 0.49
N ARG A 216 -8.15 3.17 -0.40
CA ARG A 216 -8.13 4.14 -1.50
C ARG A 216 -8.22 5.58 -0.99
N GLN A 217 -9.03 5.83 0.04
CA GLN A 217 -9.13 7.16 0.68
C GLN A 217 -7.84 7.54 1.43
N LEU A 218 -7.18 6.59 2.07
CA LEU A 218 -5.91 6.82 2.74
C LEU A 218 -4.78 7.07 1.74
N ASP A 219 -4.74 6.32 0.64
CA ASP A 219 -3.79 6.56 -0.44
C ASP A 219 -4.01 7.91 -1.12
N SER A 220 -5.26 8.30 -1.36
CA SER A 220 -5.58 9.61 -1.95
C SER A 220 -5.22 10.75 -0.99
N ALA A 221 -5.47 10.59 0.31
CA ALA A 221 -5.04 11.54 1.33
C ALA A 221 -3.50 11.64 1.39
N GLN A 222 -2.79 10.51 1.37
CA GLN A 222 -1.32 10.53 1.31
C GLN A 222 -0.79 11.21 0.06
N PHE A 223 -1.41 10.96 -1.09
CA PHE A 223 -1.08 11.64 -2.34
C PHE A 223 -1.32 13.14 -2.24
N GLY A 224 -2.50 13.56 -1.77
CA GLY A 224 -2.84 14.97 -1.57
C GLY A 224 -1.86 15.68 -0.62
N LYS A 225 -1.45 15.01 0.46
CA LYS A 225 -0.39 15.50 1.37
C LYS A 225 0.93 15.70 0.63
N ARG A 226 1.37 14.74 -0.19
CA ARG A 226 2.63 14.85 -0.96
C ARG A 226 2.58 16.00 -1.96
N VAL A 227 1.46 16.14 -2.69
CA VAL A 227 1.23 17.25 -3.63
C VAL A 227 1.28 18.59 -2.90
N ALA A 228 0.62 18.72 -1.75
CA ALA A 228 0.64 19.93 -0.95
C ALA A 228 2.07 20.32 -0.52
N PHE A 229 2.91 19.36 -0.10
CA PHE A 229 4.32 19.64 0.21
C PHE A 229 5.15 20.06 -1.00
N VAL A 230 4.90 19.46 -2.17
CA VAL A 230 5.57 19.86 -3.42
C VAL A 230 5.20 21.29 -3.79
N LEU A 231 3.91 21.65 -3.72
CA LEU A 231 3.45 23.02 -3.99
C LEU A 231 4.02 24.02 -2.98
N ALA A 232 4.06 23.68 -1.69
CA ALA A 232 4.73 24.50 -0.68
C ALA A 232 6.22 24.70 -0.98
N SER A 233 6.90 23.66 -1.46
CA SER A 233 8.32 23.73 -1.84
C SER A 233 8.54 24.61 -3.07
N ILE A 234 7.64 24.54 -4.06
CA ILE A 234 7.66 25.43 -5.23
C ILE A 234 7.47 26.89 -4.80
N CYS A 235 6.50 27.17 -3.91
CA CYS A 235 6.30 28.51 -3.35
C CYS A 235 7.55 29.02 -2.60
N LEU A 236 8.23 28.14 -1.84
CA LEU A 236 9.48 28.47 -1.16
C LEU A 236 10.60 28.80 -2.15
N LEU A 237 10.75 28.01 -3.23
CA LEU A 237 11.74 28.28 -4.27
C LEU A 237 11.45 29.59 -5.01
N LEU A 238 10.18 29.87 -5.33
CA LEU A 238 9.77 31.14 -5.94
C LEU A 238 10.06 32.32 -5.00
N TYR A 239 9.73 32.19 -3.72
CA TYR A 239 10.05 33.22 -2.74
C TYR A 239 11.57 33.45 -2.64
N ALA A 240 12.36 32.38 -2.52
CA ALA A 240 13.81 32.47 -2.43
C ALA A 240 14.41 33.12 -3.69
N PHE A 241 13.91 32.75 -4.87
CA PHE A 241 14.32 33.36 -6.14
C PHE A 241 14.03 34.86 -6.15
N LEU A 242 12.80 35.27 -5.80
CA LEU A 242 12.40 36.69 -5.77
C LEU A 242 13.17 37.47 -4.69
N ALA A 243 13.43 36.87 -3.53
CA ALA A 243 14.16 37.51 -2.44
C ALA A 243 15.65 37.70 -2.76
N LEU A 244 16.28 36.71 -3.40
CA LEU A 244 17.72 36.76 -3.71
C LEU A 244 18.03 37.54 -5.00
N ASN A 245 17.09 37.59 -5.95
CA ASN A 245 17.26 38.29 -7.22
C ASN A 245 16.50 39.62 -7.27
N SER A 246 16.21 40.23 -6.11
CA SER A 246 15.61 41.57 -6.06
C SER A 246 16.63 42.61 -6.57
N PRO A 247 16.44 43.20 -7.77
CA PRO A 247 17.31 44.26 -8.26
C PRO A 247 17.19 45.50 -7.37
N GLU A 248 18.27 46.25 -7.17
CA GLU A 248 18.25 47.49 -6.39
C GLU A 248 17.17 48.48 -6.86
N VAL A 249 16.91 48.53 -8.17
CA VAL A 249 15.86 49.36 -8.79
C VAL A 249 14.47 48.97 -8.28
N ILE A 250 14.19 47.67 -8.08
CA ILE A 250 12.90 47.19 -7.55
C ILE A 250 12.74 47.57 -6.07
N GLU A 251 13.82 47.58 -5.28
CA GLU A 251 13.74 48.03 -3.89
C GLU A 251 13.53 49.54 -3.77
N ARG A 252 14.17 50.34 -4.64
CA ARG A 252 14.00 51.81 -4.68
C ARG A 252 12.62 52.23 -5.14
N CYS A 253 12.02 51.51 -6.09
CA CYS A 253 10.70 51.85 -6.63
C CYS A 253 9.53 51.20 -5.87
N LYS A 254 9.79 50.48 -4.76
CA LYS A 254 8.79 49.77 -3.96
C LYS A 254 7.98 50.73 -3.07
N GLY A 255 6.64 50.62 -3.09
CA GLY A 255 5.78 51.31 -2.12
C GLY A 255 5.20 52.66 -2.56
N SER A 256 5.42 53.09 -3.81
CA SER A 256 4.69 54.26 -4.35
C SER A 256 3.31 53.84 -4.85
N ALA A 257 2.38 53.65 -3.92
CA ALA A 257 0.96 53.58 -4.24
C ALA A 257 0.37 54.99 -4.05
N VAL A 258 -0.07 55.57 -5.16
CA VAL A 258 -1.30 56.36 -5.27
C VAL A 258 -1.73 57.07 -3.96
N GLY A 259 -1.26 58.31 -3.79
CA GLY A 259 -1.90 59.33 -2.96
C GLY A 259 -1.55 59.35 -1.46
N THR A 260 -0.67 60.28 -1.06
CA THR A 260 -0.90 61.38 -0.10
C THR A 260 0.44 61.96 0.39
N GLY A 261 0.74 63.23 0.08
CA GLY A 261 1.85 63.99 0.69
C GLY A 261 2.70 64.81 -0.30
N ASP A 262 2.28 66.06 -0.51
CA ASP A 262 2.97 67.28 -0.96
C ASP A 262 4.03 67.27 -2.10
N ASN A 263 3.58 67.88 -3.22
CA ASN A 263 4.29 68.79 -4.17
C ASN A 263 5.02 68.25 -5.42
N ILE A 264 4.28 68.14 -6.54
CA ILE A 264 4.29 68.95 -7.80
C ILE A 264 3.77 68.06 -8.97
N PRO A 265 2.77 68.51 -9.77
CA PRO A 265 2.13 67.66 -10.78
C PRO A 265 2.72 67.86 -12.18
N VAL A 266 3.12 66.77 -12.83
CA VAL A 266 3.01 66.63 -14.30
C VAL A 266 2.53 65.19 -14.55
N ASP A 267 1.31 65.05 -15.09
CA ASP A 267 0.59 63.78 -15.37
C ASP A 267 0.21 62.86 -14.19
N GLY A 268 -0.05 63.45 -13.01
CA GLY A 268 -1.01 62.91 -12.04
C GLY A 268 -0.59 61.70 -11.20
N VAL A 269 0.63 61.17 -11.33
CA VAL A 269 1.17 60.14 -10.43
C VAL A 269 2.63 60.47 -10.09
N LEU A 270 2.90 60.82 -8.82
CA LEU A 270 4.27 61.03 -8.32
C LEU A 270 5.04 59.70 -8.34
N LEU A 271 5.98 59.58 -9.28
CA LEU A 271 6.91 58.46 -9.36
C LEU A 271 8.15 58.78 -8.50
N PRO A 272 8.74 57.79 -7.80
CA PRO A 272 10.00 58.00 -7.07
C PRO A 272 11.12 58.50 -8.00
N GLU A 273 12.03 59.33 -7.48
CA GLU A 273 13.15 59.86 -8.26
C GLU A 273 13.96 58.74 -8.94
N GLY A 274 14.05 58.78 -10.27
CA GLY A 274 14.77 57.79 -11.07
C GLY A 274 13.98 56.51 -11.43
N CYS A 275 12.68 56.42 -11.13
CA CYS A 275 11.82 55.29 -11.48
C CYS A 275 10.87 55.62 -12.64
N THR A 276 10.76 54.74 -13.63
CA THR A 276 9.71 54.83 -14.66
C THR A 276 8.40 54.22 -14.17
N ALA A 277 7.27 54.52 -14.83
CA ALA A 277 5.98 53.88 -14.55
C ALA A 277 6.04 52.34 -14.72
N GLU A 278 6.86 51.86 -15.65
CA GLU A 278 7.11 50.43 -15.85
C GLU A 278 7.89 49.82 -14.68
N ASP A 279 8.86 50.55 -14.11
CA ASP A 279 9.63 50.10 -12.95
C ASP A 279 8.77 50.02 -11.68
N VAL A 280 7.88 51.00 -11.47
CA VAL A 280 6.92 50.97 -10.35
C VAL A 280 5.95 49.81 -10.49
N LYS A 281 5.42 49.57 -11.69
CA LYS A 281 4.56 48.40 -11.96
C LYS A 281 5.30 47.10 -11.69
N ARG A 282 6.52 46.95 -12.22
CA ARG A 282 7.36 45.77 -12.00
C ARG A 282 7.69 45.56 -10.52
N ALA A 283 7.93 46.64 -9.76
CA ALA A 283 8.21 46.56 -8.33
C ALA A 283 6.98 46.13 -7.52
N ASN A 284 5.79 46.65 -7.86
CA ASN A 284 4.53 46.25 -7.24
C ASN A 284 4.17 44.79 -7.58
N ASP A 285 4.33 44.36 -8.84
CA ASP A 285 4.13 42.97 -9.25
C ASP A 285 5.11 42.04 -8.52
N HIS A 286 6.37 42.43 -8.39
CA HIS A 286 7.39 41.69 -7.66
C HIS A 286 7.04 41.56 -6.16
N ALA A 287 6.60 42.63 -5.51
CA ALA A 287 6.15 42.62 -4.12
C ALA A 287 4.90 41.76 -3.92
N TRP A 288 3.95 41.82 -4.85
CA TRP A 288 2.77 40.97 -4.86
C TRP A 288 3.16 39.49 -4.98
N TRP A 289 4.00 39.11 -5.95
CA TRP A 289 4.45 37.72 -6.12
C TRP A 289 5.21 37.18 -4.91
N LYS A 290 6.05 38.01 -4.27
CA LYS A 290 6.74 37.65 -3.02
C LYS A 290 5.74 37.35 -1.89
N THR A 291 4.69 38.16 -1.78
CA THR A 291 3.60 37.98 -0.80
C THR A 291 2.77 36.75 -1.11
N ALA A 292 2.37 36.57 -2.37
CA ALA A 292 1.63 35.42 -2.85
C ALA A 292 2.40 34.10 -2.62
N ALA A 293 3.73 34.11 -2.79
CA ALA A 293 4.58 32.95 -2.52
C ALA A 293 4.59 32.58 -1.02
N ILE A 294 4.69 33.56 -0.10
CA ILE A 294 4.60 33.31 1.35
C ILE A 294 3.22 32.76 1.74
N LEU A 295 2.15 33.39 1.22
CA LEU A 295 0.78 32.96 1.49
C LEU A 295 0.55 31.55 0.95
N GLY A 296 1.01 31.25 -0.27
CA GLY A 296 0.96 29.93 -0.88
C GLY A 296 1.69 28.88 -0.04
N MET A 297 2.91 29.18 0.41
CA MET A 297 3.66 28.28 1.29
C MET A 297 2.89 27.97 2.58
N SER A 298 2.33 29.00 3.22
CA SER A 298 1.57 28.86 4.46
C SER A 298 0.28 28.06 4.25
N ALA A 299 -0.45 28.35 3.17
CA ALA A 299 -1.69 27.66 2.81
C ALA A 299 -1.45 26.18 2.51
N PHE A 300 -0.45 25.84 1.69
CA PHE A 300 -0.17 24.45 1.31
C PHE A 300 0.41 23.64 2.48
N THR A 301 1.21 24.24 3.36
CA THR A 301 1.69 23.56 4.59
C THR A 301 0.55 23.32 5.59
N MET A 302 -0.37 24.28 5.74
CA MET A 302 -1.58 24.11 6.53
C MET A 302 -2.47 23.00 5.95
N LEU A 303 -2.70 22.99 4.63
CA LEU A 303 -3.46 21.93 3.94
C LEU A 303 -2.84 20.55 4.17
N ALA A 304 -1.52 20.42 4.02
CA ALA A 304 -0.81 19.17 4.30
C ALA A 304 -1.00 18.69 5.76
N SER A 305 -1.09 19.63 6.70
CA SER A 305 -1.32 19.37 8.12
C SER A 305 -2.76 18.92 8.39
N VAL A 306 -3.75 19.55 7.76
CA VAL A 306 -5.16 19.14 7.81
C VAL A 306 -5.33 17.74 7.25
N ILE A 307 -4.75 17.46 6.07
CA ILE A 307 -4.78 16.11 5.47
C ILE A 307 -4.14 15.09 6.41
N ARG A 308 -3.02 15.41 7.06
CA ARG A 308 -2.38 14.53 8.04
C ARG A 308 -3.30 14.22 9.22
N MET A 309 -4.04 15.20 9.73
CA MET A 309 -5.01 14.99 10.81
C MET A 309 -6.16 14.11 10.36
N TYR A 310 -6.69 14.34 9.16
CA TYR A 310 -7.73 13.53 8.55
C TYR A 310 -7.29 12.07 8.34
N SER A 311 -6.09 11.82 7.79
CA SER A 311 -5.58 10.45 7.66
C SER A 311 -5.42 9.75 9.02
N LYS A 312 -5.01 10.49 10.07
CA LYS A 312 -4.92 9.94 11.43
C LYS A 312 -6.28 9.57 12.02
N SER A 313 -7.35 10.31 11.71
CA SER A 313 -8.70 9.98 12.20
C SER A 313 -9.33 8.78 11.48
N LEU A 314 -8.89 8.49 10.25
CA LEU A 314 -9.31 7.31 9.50
C LEU A 314 -8.60 6.01 9.92
N GLY A 315 -7.35 6.09 10.38
CA GLY A 315 -6.54 4.91 10.76
C GLY A 315 -7.20 3.96 11.77
N PRO A 316 -7.80 4.45 12.88
CA PRO A 316 -8.51 3.60 13.84
C PRO A 316 -9.73 2.88 13.25
N LYS A 317 -10.34 3.42 12.19
CA LYS A 317 -11.48 2.80 11.51
C LYS A 317 -11.05 1.64 10.60
N VAL A 318 -9.82 1.67 10.08
CA VAL A 318 -9.23 0.55 9.32
C VAL A 318 -8.93 -0.64 10.23
N LYS A 319 -8.52 -0.40 11.48
CA LYS A 319 -8.13 -1.47 12.42
C LYS A 319 -9.31 -2.17 13.10
N ARG A 320 -10.54 -1.68 12.89
CA ARG A 320 -11.78 -2.18 13.49
C ARG A 320 -12.77 -2.71 12.46
N ALA A 321 -12.43 -2.64 11.17
CA ALA A 321 -13.20 -3.18 10.07
C ALA A 321 -12.38 -4.31 9.44
#